data_AF-A0A562YJ46-F1
#
_entry.id   AF-A0A562YJ46-F1
#
_cell.length_a   1.000
_cell.length_b   1.000
_cell.length_c   1.000
_cell.angle_alpha   90.00
_cell.angle_beta   90.00
_cell.angle_gamma   90.00
#
_symmetry.space_group_name_H-M   'P 1'
#
loop_
_entity.id
_entity.type
_entity.pdbx_description
1 polymer ?
#
loop_
_entity_poly.entity_id
_entity_poly.type
_entity_poly.pdbx_seq_one_letter_code
_entity_poly.pdbx_strand_id
1 'polypeptide(L)'
;MTIRTDIQNKISQVLNELEDDIEETTKEATIILRYHRGKLMKHLNNDTLDSEEFIESEEKWDNIDNKLKSLNQIKKILVSHKNNHGVIEDLEALDKELTEYVDIANEKKLHIIEETFRYYGDKLPKEDTSIEDLIKLKIKESSNSQFIKETFLKACQNLDASIFEPLIDEDQYFEELDKYRFLQSMKEQFDYLKEIGVEKVHIAIGTCKMCYTGEKVYEFYKEPKKGKPAFAYNIQEKDGNIKDIFRCNFSDGYERDARNNRDPDIEYLF
;
A
#
# COMPACT_ATOMS: atom_id res chain seq x y z
N MET A 1 -27.65 15.57 -11.63
CA MET A 1 -26.49 15.35 -12.51
C MET A 1 -25.61 14.39 -11.76
N THR A 2 -25.43 13.18 -12.28
CA THR A 2 -24.99 11.99 -11.54
C THR A 2 -23.47 11.98 -11.42
N ILE A 3 -22.91 11.52 -10.29
CA ILE A 3 -21.45 11.39 -10.02
C ILE A 3 -20.64 10.87 -11.22
N ARG A 4 -21.22 9.93 -11.99
CA ARG A 4 -20.65 9.39 -13.22
C ARG A 4 -20.37 10.45 -14.30
N THR A 5 -21.22 11.46 -14.45
CA THR A 5 -21.02 12.56 -15.42
C THR A 5 -19.84 13.44 -15.02
N ASP A 6 -19.65 13.72 -13.73
CA ASP A 6 -18.55 14.55 -13.24
C ASP A 6 -17.19 13.86 -13.40
N ILE A 7 -17.14 12.55 -13.15
CA ILE A 7 -15.96 11.70 -13.41
C ILE A 7 -15.55 11.76 -14.90
N GLN A 8 -16.50 11.59 -15.82
CA GLN A 8 -16.19 11.60 -17.25
C GLN A 8 -15.77 12.98 -17.74
N ASN A 9 -16.33 14.05 -17.17
CA ASN A 9 -15.90 15.41 -17.46
C ASN A 9 -14.45 15.64 -17.02
N LYS A 10 -14.06 15.14 -15.84
CA LYS A 10 -12.69 15.25 -15.34
C LYS A 10 -11.70 14.45 -16.20
N ILE A 11 -12.03 13.23 -16.61
CA ILE A 11 -11.19 12.44 -17.54
C ILE A 11 -11.02 13.17 -18.87
N SER A 12 -12.10 13.75 -19.40
CA SER A 12 -12.04 14.50 -20.66
C SER A 12 -11.16 15.75 -20.54
N GLN A 13 -11.19 16.43 -19.39
CA GLN A 13 -10.28 17.53 -19.10
C GLN A 13 -8.82 17.08 -19.07
N VAL A 14 -8.51 15.99 -18.37
CA VAL A 14 -7.15 15.43 -18.31
C VAL A 14 -6.64 15.03 -19.69
N LEU A 15 -7.51 14.47 -20.54
CA LEU A 15 -7.15 14.15 -21.93
C LEU A 15 -6.83 15.39 -22.76
N ASN A 16 -7.58 16.48 -22.61
CA ASN A 16 -7.28 17.72 -23.32
C ASN A 16 -5.95 18.32 -22.87
N GLU A 17 -5.70 18.36 -21.55
CA GLU A 17 -4.41 18.80 -21.00
C GLU A 17 -3.25 17.94 -21.52
N LEU A 18 -3.46 16.62 -21.63
CA LEU A 18 -2.47 15.70 -22.18
C LEU A 18 -2.17 15.97 -23.67
N GLU A 19 -3.19 16.35 -24.45
CA GLU A 19 -3.00 16.73 -25.85
C GLU A 19 -2.22 18.03 -25.99
N ASP A 20 -2.50 19.02 -25.15
CA ASP A 20 -1.77 20.28 -25.10
C ASP A 20 -0.29 20.06 -24.73
N ASP A 21 -0.02 19.23 -23.71
CA ASP A 21 1.35 18.88 -23.28
C ASP A 21 2.12 18.12 -24.37
N ILE A 22 1.46 17.22 -25.11
CA ILE A 22 2.06 16.53 -26.26
C ILE A 22 2.41 17.54 -27.35
N GLU A 23 1.51 18.48 -27.66
CA GLU A 23 1.76 19.51 -28.67
C GLU A 23 2.93 20.42 -28.26
N GLU A 24 2.96 20.89 -27.01
CA GLU A 24 4.03 21.73 -26.48
C GLU A 24 5.37 21.00 -26.48
N THR A 25 5.42 19.76 -25.98
CA THR A 25 6.66 18.96 -25.95
C THR A 25 7.14 18.65 -27.38
N THR A 26 6.23 18.48 -28.35
CA THR A 26 6.58 18.31 -29.77
C THR A 26 7.16 19.59 -30.37
N LYS A 27 6.64 20.76 -30.00
CA LYS A 27 7.23 22.06 -30.40
C LYS A 27 8.63 22.22 -29.82
N GLU A 28 8.81 21.87 -28.55
CA GLU A 28 10.12 21.89 -27.89
C GLU A 28 11.12 20.96 -28.60
N ALA A 29 10.73 19.72 -28.87
CA ALA A 29 11.52 18.76 -29.65
C ALA A 29 11.95 19.36 -31.01
N THR A 30 11.03 20.04 -31.69
CA THR A 30 11.31 20.69 -32.98
C THR A 30 12.34 21.82 -32.84
N ILE A 31 12.27 22.60 -31.76
CA ILE A 31 13.24 23.68 -31.47
C ILE A 31 14.61 23.07 -31.21
N ILE A 32 14.69 22.03 -30.37
CA ILE A 32 15.94 21.33 -30.06
C ILE A 32 16.57 20.73 -31.32
N LEU A 33 15.78 20.06 -32.17
CA LEU A 33 16.26 19.54 -33.46
C LEU A 33 16.81 20.63 -34.38
N ARG A 34 16.14 21.78 -34.46
CA ARG A 34 16.60 22.91 -35.29
C ARG A 34 17.90 23.50 -34.74
N TYR A 35 18.00 23.66 -33.43
CA TYR A 35 19.19 24.14 -32.75
C TYR A 35 20.38 23.20 -33.01
N HIS A 36 20.19 21.90 -32.80
CA HIS A 36 21.18 20.86 -33.08
C HIS A 36 21.64 20.84 -34.53
N ARG A 37 20.71 20.86 -35.48
CA ARG A 37 21.04 20.93 -36.92
C ARG A 37 21.85 22.19 -37.24
N GLY A 38 21.48 23.32 -36.65
CA GLY A 38 22.20 24.58 -36.81
C GLY A 38 23.63 24.52 -36.27
N LYS A 39 23.83 23.90 -35.09
CA LYS A 39 25.15 23.67 -34.52
C LYS A 39 26.00 22.73 -35.37
N LEU A 40 25.46 21.57 -35.74
CA LEU A 40 26.14 20.60 -36.59
C LEU A 40 26.64 21.24 -37.90
N MET A 41 25.79 22.05 -38.55
CA MET A 41 26.17 22.78 -39.77
C MET A 41 27.30 23.79 -39.54
N LYS A 42 27.34 24.48 -38.39
CA LYS A 42 28.45 25.39 -38.04
C LYS A 42 29.75 24.63 -37.80
N HIS A 43 29.68 23.50 -37.10
CA HIS A 43 30.87 22.68 -36.83
C HIS A 43 31.45 22.07 -38.11
N LEU A 44 30.61 21.55 -39.00
CA LEU A 44 31.04 21.04 -40.32
C LEU A 44 31.75 22.11 -41.17
N ASN A 45 31.44 23.39 -40.95
CA ASN A 45 32.08 24.50 -41.67
C ASN A 45 33.37 25.01 -40.99
N ASN A 46 33.57 24.75 -39.70
CA ASN A 46 34.62 25.36 -38.88
C ASN A 46 35.59 24.35 -38.22
N ASP A 47 35.46 23.06 -38.50
CA ASP A 47 36.37 21.97 -38.05
C ASP A 47 36.64 21.93 -36.53
N THR A 48 35.68 22.40 -35.74
CA THR A 48 35.81 22.60 -34.29
C THR A 48 34.61 21.98 -33.59
N LEU A 49 34.58 20.67 -33.40
CA LEU A 49 33.50 19.99 -32.68
C LEU A 49 33.83 19.93 -31.19
N ASP A 50 33.04 20.62 -30.36
CA ASP A 50 33.13 20.52 -28.90
C ASP A 50 32.23 19.36 -28.42
N SER A 51 32.82 18.39 -27.72
CA SER A 51 32.11 17.21 -27.24
C SER A 51 31.13 17.51 -26.11
N GLU A 52 31.38 18.54 -25.28
CA GLU A 52 30.52 18.83 -24.13
C GLU A 52 29.16 19.40 -24.57
N GLU A 53 29.17 20.29 -25.58
CA GLU A 53 27.93 20.84 -26.13
C GLU A 53 27.05 19.78 -26.79
N PHE A 54 27.63 18.71 -27.35
CA PHE A 54 26.86 17.64 -27.97
C PHE A 54 26.22 16.72 -26.93
N ILE A 55 26.95 16.42 -25.85
CA ILE A 55 26.46 15.61 -24.72
C ILE A 55 25.28 16.29 -24.01
N GLU A 56 25.38 17.58 -23.67
CA GLU A 56 24.27 18.33 -23.04
C GLU A 56 23.00 18.31 -23.90
N SER A 57 23.21 18.33 -25.20
CA SER A 57 22.16 18.50 -26.19
C SER A 57 21.55 17.11 -26.54
N GLU A 58 22.30 16.02 -26.38
CA GLU A 58 21.83 14.62 -26.38
C GLU A 58 21.00 14.31 -25.12
N GLU A 59 21.46 14.69 -23.93
CA GLU A 59 20.70 14.52 -22.68
C GLU A 59 19.34 15.23 -22.72
N LYS A 60 19.30 16.47 -23.24
CA LYS A 60 18.04 17.19 -23.46
C LYS A 60 17.12 16.47 -24.44
N TRP A 61 17.68 15.85 -25.48
CA TRP A 61 16.90 15.10 -26.46
C TRP A 61 16.29 13.84 -25.83
N ASP A 62 17.08 13.08 -25.08
CA ASP A 62 16.63 11.88 -24.39
C ASP A 62 15.53 12.20 -23.37
N ASN A 63 15.65 13.31 -22.65
CA ASN A 63 14.62 13.77 -21.71
C ASN A 63 13.30 14.09 -22.42
N ILE A 64 13.35 14.83 -23.54
CA ILE A 64 12.17 15.14 -24.35
C ILE A 64 11.54 13.88 -24.96
N ASP A 65 12.36 12.98 -25.51
CA ASP A 65 11.89 11.76 -26.14
C ASP A 65 11.21 10.83 -25.11
N ASN A 66 11.82 10.66 -23.94
CA ASN A 66 11.22 9.89 -22.83
C ASN A 66 9.92 10.52 -22.34
N LYS A 67 9.85 11.85 -22.23
CA LYS A 67 8.61 12.56 -21.87
C LYS A 67 7.53 12.34 -22.93
N LEU A 68 7.84 12.51 -24.22
CA LEU A 68 6.88 12.28 -25.32
C LEU A 68 6.38 10.84 -25.35
N LYS A 69 7.26 9.84 -25.19
CA LYS A 69 6.86 8.43 -25.11
C LYS A 69 5.90 8.18 -23.96
N SER A 70 6.18 8.77 -22.80
CA SER A 70 5.35 8.64 -21.59
C SER A 70 3.97 9.27 -21.81
N LEU A 71 3.90 10.50 -22.31
CA LEU A 71 2.65 11.20 -22.59
C LEU A 71 1.80 10.41 -23.61
N ASN A 72 2.41 9.91 -24.69
CA ASN A 72 1.71 9.10 -25.69
C ASN A 72 1.22 7.76 -25.12
N GLN A 73 1.99 7.13 -24.23
CA GLN A 73 1.59 5.90 -23.57
C GLN A 73 0.40 6.14 -22.63
N ILE A 74 0.43 7.21 -21.82
CA ILE A 74 -0.70 7.60 -20.97
C ILE A 74 -1.95 7.86 -21.82
N LYS A 75 -1.80 8.56 -22.95
CA LYS A 75 -2.91 8.80 -23.89
C LYS A 75 -3.50 7.49 -24.40
N LYS A 76 -2.63 6.56 -24.78
CA LYS A 76 -3.04 5.24 -25.27
C LYS A 76 -3.81 4.46 -24.21
N ILE A 77 -3.34 4.44 -22.97
CA ILE A 77 -4.02 3.79 -21.83
C ILE A 77 -5.41 4.39 -21.64
N LEU A 78 -5.50 5.72 -21.53
CA LEU A 78 -6.78 6.41 -21.35
C LEU A 78 -7.78 6.15 -22.48
N VAL A 79 -7.29 5.98 -23.71
CA VAL A 79 -8.14 5.64 -24.86
C VAL A 79 -8.53 4.16 -24.85
N SER A 80 -7.65 3.24 -24.46
CA SER A 80 -7.97 1.80 -24.44
C SER A 80 -8.96 1.42 -23.34
N HIS A 81 -9.00 2.18 -22.24
CA HIS A 81 -9.97 2.00 -21.16
C HIS A 81 -11.36 2.58 -21.47
N LYS A 82 -11.53 3.29 -22.59
CA LYS A 82 -12.85 3.75 -23.04
C LYS A 82 -13.62 2.63 -23.72
N ASN A 83 -14.88 2.48 -23.34
CA ASN A 83 -15.82 1.64 -24.07
C ASN A 83 -16.26 2.29 -25.40
N ASN A 84 -17.14 1.62 -26.15
CA ASN A 84 -17.69 2.11 -27.42
C ASN A 84 -18.47 3.43 -27.32
N HIS A 85 -18.81 3.87 -26.11
CA HIS A 85 -19.47 5.14 -25.83
C HIS A 85 -18.50 6.24 -25.37
N GLY A 86 -17.19 5.97 -25.38
CA GLY A 86 -16.16 6.91 -24.95
C GLY A 86 -16.03 7.07 -23.44
N VAL A 87 -16.65 6.15 -22.67
CA VAL A 87 -16.73 6.19 -21.21
C VAL A 87 -15.74 5.19 -20.62
N ILE A 88 -14.96 5.63 -19.63
CA ILE A 88 -14.16 4.71 -18.79
C ILE A 88 -15.07 4.14 -17.71
N GLU A 89 -15.25 2.82 -17.70
CA GLU A 89 -16.15 2.12 -16.77
C GLU A 89 -15.43 1.53 -15.56
N ASP A 90 -14.15 1.18 -15.73
CA ASP A 90 -13.33 0.53 -14.70
C ASP A 90 -12.16 1.46 -14.34
N LEU A 91 -12.38 2.31 -13.33
CA LEU A 91 -11.36 3.25 -12.85
C LEU A 91 -10.25 2.53 -12.06
N GLU A 92 -10.57 1.39 -11.44
CA GLU A 92 -9.60 0.59 -10.69
C GLU A 92 -8.58 -0.06 -11.64
N ALA A 93 -9.05 -0.66 -12.75
CA ALA A 93 -8.17 -1.22 -13.76
C ALA A 93 -7.27 -0.14 -14.41
N LEU A 94 -7.81 1.07 -14.62
CA LEU A 94 -7.04 2.20 -15.13
C LEU A 94 -5.94 2.64 -14.14
N ASP A 95 -6.29 2.82 -12.86
CA ASP A 95 -5.36 3.23 -11.81
C ASP A 95 -4.25 2.18 -11.60
N LYS A 96 -4.63 0.90 -11.63
CA LYS A 96 -3.69 -0.21 -11.55
C LYS A 96 -2.69 -0.21 -12.70
N GLU A 97 -3.16 -0.09 -13.95
CA GLU A 97 -2.27 -0.07 -15.11
C GLU A 97 -1.30 1.12 -15.06
N LEU A 98 -1.76 2.31 -14.67
CA LEU A 98 -0.88 3.48 -14.53
C LEU A 98 0.16 3.28 -13.42
N THR A 99 -0.23 2.65 -12.30
CA THR A 99 0.68 2.33 -11.19
C THR A 99 1.76 1.33 -11.61
N GLU A 100 1.42 0.30 -12.40
CA GLU A 100 2.40 -0.66 -12.91
C GLU A 100 3.51 0.04 -13.74
N TYR A 101 3.17 1.08 -14.53
CA TYR A 101 4.19 1.85 -15.25
C TYR A 101 5.07 2.70 -14.33
N VAL A 102 4.52 3.24 -13.24
CA VAL A 102 5.31 3.95 -12.21
C VAL A 102 6.31 3.00 -11.57
N ASP A 103 5.87 1.80 -11.16
CA ASP A 103 6.73 0.79 -10.52
C ASP A 103 7.85 0.34 -11.46
N ILE A 104 7.52 0.02 -12.72
CA ILE A 104 8.52 -0.36 -13.74
C ILE A 104 9.53 0.77 -13.98
N ALA A 105 9.08 2.03 -14.02
CA ALA A 105 9.95 3.18 -14.22
C ALA A 105 10.88 3.38 -13.02
N ASN A 106 10.37 3.24 -11.80
CA ASN A 106 11.14 3.35 -10.56
C ASN A 106 12.21 2.24 -10.47
N GLU A 107 11.85 0.98 -10.73
CA GLU A 107 12.79 -0.14 -10.76
C GLU A 107 13.95 0.09 -11.73
N LYS A 108 13.64 0.69 -12.89
CA LYS A 108 14.63 1.02 -13.93
C LYS A 108 15.32 2.37 -13.72
N LYS A 109 14.99 3.10 -12.65
CA LYS A 109 15.50 4.44 -12.34
C LYS A 109 15.27 5.46 -13.47
N LEU A 110 14.12 5.36 -14.13
CA LEU A 110 13.70 6.23 -15.22
C LEU A 110 12.85 7.39 -14.68
N HIS A 111 13.46 8.28 -13.91
CA HIS A 111 12.77 9.31 -13.13
C HIS A 111 11.79 10.18 -13.93
N ILE A 112 12.14 10.59 -15.15
CA ILE A 112 11.24 11.42 -16.00
C ILE A 112 9.96 10.66 -16.36
N ILE A 113 10.08 9.36 -16.63
CA ILE A 113 8.93 8.51 -16.97
C ILE A 113 8.06 8.38 -15.71
N GLU A 114 8.66 8.04 -14.58
CA GLU A 114 7.98 7.91 -13.29
C GLU A 114 7.20 9.19 -12.93
N GLU A 115 7.85 10.35 -12.99
CA GLU A 115 7.26 11.66 -12.69
C GLU A 115 6.08 11.97 -13.63
N THR A 116 6.23 11.69 -14.92
CA THR A 116 5.17 11.95 -15.91
C THR A 116 3.93 11.09 -15.65
N PHE A 117 4.12 9.80 -15.37
CA PHE A 117 3.01 8.90 -15.05
C PHE A 117 2.32 9.29 -13.73
N ARG A 118 3.10 9.61 -12.69
CA ARG A 118 2.57 10.03 -11.39
C ARG A 118 1.74 11.31 -11.50
N TYR A 119 2.27 12.31 -12.21
CA TYR A 119 1.58 13.59 -12.42
C TYR A 119 0.20 13.43 -13.06
N TYR A 120 0.08 12.59 -14.09
CA TYR A 120 -1.20 12.34 -14.75
C TYR A 120 -2.10 11.40 -13.97
N GLY A 121 -1.55 10.38 -13.30
CA GLY A 121 -2.30 9.49 -12.41
C GLY A 121 -3.00 10.25 -11.29
N ASP A 122 -2.32 11.21 -10.66
CA ASP A 122 -2.88 12.02 -9.57
C ASP A 122 -4.01 12.97 -10.00
N LYS A 123 -4.06 13.33 -11.29
CA LYS A 123 -5.13 14.18 -11.84
C LYS A 123 -6.41 13.41 -12.15
N LEU A 124 -6.32 12.11 -12.38
CA LEU A 124 -7.48 11.30 -12.73
C LEU A 124 -8.45 11.19 -11.54
N PRO A 125 -9.77 11.10 -11.80
CA PRO A 125 -10.71 10.75 -10.77
C PRO A 125 -10.39 9.34 -10.29
N LYS A 126 -10.02 9.23 -9.02
CA LYS A 126 -10.05 7.95 -8.33
C LYS A 126 -11.52 7.66 -8.02
N GLU A 127 -11.93 6.40 -8.05
CA GLU A 127 -13.23 6.08 -7.45
C GLU A 127 -13.27 6.71 -6.05
N ASP A 128 -14.39 7.34 -5.70
CA ASP A 128 -14.64 7.72 -4.32
C ASP A 128 -14.61 6.40 -3.55
N THR A 129 -13.43 6.09 -3.04
CA THR A 129 -13.11 4.87 -2.35
C THR A 129 -13.92 4.91 -1.08
N SER A 130 -15.05 4.22 -1.16
CA SER A 130 -16.08 4.01 -0.14
C SER A 130 -15.45 3.83 1.23
N ILE A 131 -15.18 4.91 1.96
CA ILE A 131 -14.83 4.95 3.39
C ILE A 131 -13.50 4.21 3.75
N GLU A 132 -13.03 3.24 2.98
CA GLU A 132 -11.96 2.29 3.28
C GLU A 132 -10.56 2.85 2.98
N ASP A 133 -10.41 3.73 1.99
CA ASP A 133 -9.11 4.38 1.73
C ASP A 133 -8.97 5.76 2.40
N LEU A 134 -10.08 6.42 2.75
CA LEU A 134 -10.06 7.58 3.65
C LEU A 134 -9.60 7.20 5.07
N ILE A 135 -9.80 5.93 5.47
CA ILE A 135 -9.22 5.34 6.68
C ILE A 135 -7.71 5.16 6.51
N LYS A 136 -7.18 4.86 5.31
CA LYS A 136 -5.74 4.63 5.09
C LYS A 136 -4.89 5.91 5.06
N LEU A 137 -5.40 7.03 4.54
CA LEU A 137 -4.59 8.25 4.34
C LEU A 137 -4.50 9.19 5.54
N LYS A 138 -5.47 9.17 6.47
CA LYS A 138 -5.45 10.02 7.68
C LYS A 138 -4.59 9.46 8.82
N ILE A 139 -3.93 8.31 8.60
CA ILE A 139 -3.30 7.48 9.63
C ILE A 139 -1.76 7.58 9.75
N LYS A 140 -1.10 8.31 8.84
CA LYS A 140 0.30 8.78 9.02
C LYS A 140 0.26 9.90 10.07
N GLU A 141 0.71 9.80 11.31
CA GLU A 141 1.93 9.16 11.83
C GLU A 141 1.75 8.63 13.27
N SER A 142 0.52 8.62 13.83
CA SER A 142 0.27 8.18 15.21
C SER A 142 -0.70 6.99 15.34
N SER A 143 -1.26 6.51 14.22
CA SER A 143 -2.37 5.54 14.20
C SER A 143 -2.05 4.23 13.47
N ASN A 144 -0.85 4.08 12.89
CA ASN A 144 -0.48 2.85 12.18
C ASN A 144 -0.36 1.67 13.16
N SER A 145 0.25 1.87 14.34
CA SER A 145 0.33 0.79 15.35
C SER A 145 -1.05 0.34 15.83
N GLN A 146 -1.96 1.29 16.05
CA GLN A 146 -3.30 0.99 16.53
C GLN A 146 -4.10 0.20 15.49
N PHE A 147 -4.02 0.57 14.21
CA PHE A 147 -4.68 -0.17 13.14
C PHE A 147 -4.10 -1.58 12.94
N ILE A 148 -2.77 -1.72 12.92
CA ILE A 148 -2.10 -3.03 12.81
C ILE A 148 -2.50 -3.91 14.00
N LYS A 149 -2.54 -3.34 15.20
CA LYS A 149 -2.96 -4.03 16.42
C LYS A 149 -4.42 -4.46 16.39
N GLU A 150 -5.34 -3.55 16.04
CA GLU A 150 -6.76 -3.86 15.94
C GLU A 150 -7.01 -4.95 14.87
N THR A 151 -6.30 -4.88 13.74
CA THR A 151 -6.38 -5.90 12.69
C THR A 151 -5.81 -7.25 13.15
N PHE A 152 -4.68 -7.26 13.86
CA PHE A 152 -4.13 -8.46 14.47
C PHE A 152 -5.12 -9.10 15.46
N LEU A 153 -5.69 -8.29 16.36
CA LEU A 153 -6.69 -8.77 17.32
C LEU A 153 -7.94 -9.33 16.62
N LYS A 154 -8.39 -8.68 15.54
CA LYS A 154 -9.50 -9.14 14.70
C LYS A 154 -9.18 -10.45 13.98
N ALA A 155 -7.95 -10.62 13.48
CA ALA A 155 -7.47 -11.88 12.91
C ALA A 155 -7.53 -13.01 13.94
N CYS A 156 -7.04 -12.77 15.16
CA CYS A 156 -7.16 -13.71 16.27
C CYS A 156 -8.61 -14.01 16.64
N GLN A 157 -9.48 -12.99 16.73
CA GLN A 157 -10.88 -13.13 17.11
C GLN A 157 -11.68 -14.03 16.14
N ASN A 158 -11.39 -13.90 14.83
CA ASN A 158 -12.04 -14.66 13.76
C ASN A 158 -11.27 -15.93 13.38
N LEU A 159 -10.16 -16.23 14.06
CA LEU A 159 -9.29 -17.37 13.77
C LEU A 159 -8.85 -17.39 12.30
N ASP A 160 -8.50 -16.22 11.74
CA ASP A 160 -8.16 -16.07 10.32
C ASP A 160 -6.91 -15.19 10.15
N ALA A 161 -5.78 -15.85 9.89
CA ALA A 161 -4.49 -15.17 9.73
C ALA A 161 -4.42 -14.34 8.43
N SER A 162 -5.24 -14.63 7.42
CA SER A 162 -5.25 -13.88 6.15
C SER A 162 -5.73 -12.44 6.32
N ILE A 163 -6.44 -12.14 7.42
CA ILE A 163 -6.83 -10.78 7.80
C ILE A 163 -5.60 -9.93 8.17
N PHE A 164 -4.56 -10.55 8.73
CA PHE A 164 -3.36 -9.85 9.21
C PHE A 164 -2.23 -9.83 8.17
N GLU A 165 -2.13 -10.86 7.33
CA GLU A 165 -1.08 -11.04 6.32
C GLU A 165 -0.75 -9.80 5.47
N PRO A 166 -1.73 -9.00 4.98
CA PRO A 166 -1.45 -7.82 4.16
C PRO A 166 -0.74 -6.67 4.90
N LEU A 167 -0.72 -6.70 6.24
CA LEU A 167 -0.13 -5.66 7.08
C LEU A 167 1.28 -5.97 7.55
N ILE A 168 1.84 -7.09 7.10
CA ILE A 168 3.20 -7.52 7.45
C ILE A 168 4.07 -7.40 6.21
N ASP A 169 5.14 -6.62 6.27
CA ASP A 169 6.14 -6.55 5.21
C ASP A 169 6.94 -7.87 5.15
N GLU A 170 7.49 -8.22 3.99
CA GLU A 170 8.22 -9.50 3.82
C GLU A 170 9.48 -9.61 4.70
N ASP A 171 10.09 -8.47 5.04
CA ASP A 171 11.27 -8.36 5.88
C ASP A 171 10.95 -8.10 7.36
N GLN A 172 9.67 -8.05 7.73
CA GLN A 172 9.23 -7.85 9.10
C GLN A 172 9.29 -9.17 9.91
N TYR A 173 9.73 -9.06 11.16
CA TYR A 173 9.86 -10.19 12.09
C TYR A 173 8.95 -10.01 13.30
N PHE A 174 8.34 -11.11 13.72
CA PHE A 174 7.54 -11.22 14.94
C PHE A 174 7.88 -12.52 15.67
N GLU A 175 8.08 -12.48 16.99
CA GLU A 175 8.50 -13.67 17.77
C GLU A 175 9.79 -14.30 17.20
N GLU A 176 10.70 -13.48 16.65
CA GLU A 176 11.92 -13.93 15.95
C GLU A 176 11.65 -14.80 14.70
N LEU A 177 10.41 -14.80 14.19
CA LEU A 177 9.99 -15.50 12.98
C LEU A 177 9.81 -14.50 11.84
N ASP A 178 10.22 -14.89 10.64
CA ASP A 178 9.85 -14.18 9.41
C ASP A 178 8.32 -14.22 9.19
N LYS A 179 7.82 -13.31 8.34
CA LYS A 179 6.39 -13.18 7.98
C LYS A 179 5.69 -14.53 7.79
N TYR A 180 6.25 -15.40 6.94
CA TYR A 180 5.58 -16.64 6.56
C TYR A 180 5.55 -17.64 7.72
N ARG A 181 6.63 -17.75 8.49
CA ARG A 181 6.67 -18.62 9.67
C ARG A 181 5.76 -18.14 10.79
N PHE A 182 5.68 -16.83 11.00
CA PHE A 182 4.76 -16.25 11.97
C PHE A 182 3.30 -16.53 11.59
N LEU A 183 2.91 -16.22 10.35
CA LEU A 183 1.56 -16.47 9.84
C LEU A 183 1.19 -17.96 9.88
N GLN A 184 2.13 -18.83 9.52
CA GLN A 184 1.93 -20.28 9.61
C GLN A 184 1.68 -20.72 11.06
N SER A 185 2.42 -20.17 12.03
CA SER A 185 2.23 -20.49 13.45
C SER A 185 0.85 -20.06 13.98
N MET A 186 0.35 -18.91 13.51
CA MET A 186 -1.02 -18.46 13.81
C MET A 186 -2.04 -19.40 13.19
N LYS A 187 -1.86 -19.74 11.91
CA LYS A 187 -2.77 -20.62 11.17
C LYS A 187 -2.91 -21.98 11.85
N GLU A 188 -1.81 -22.59 12.28
CA GLU A 188 -1.84 -23.89 12.97
C GLU A 188 -2.65 -23.82 14.28
N GLN A 189 -2.47 -22.76 15.06
CA GLN A 189 -3.24 -22.54 16.27
C GLN A 189 -4.73 -22.30 15.98
N PHE A 190 -5.05 -21.57 14.92
CA PHE A 190 -6.42 -21.27 14.50
C PHE A 190 -7.13 -22.51 13.96
N ASP A 191 -6.45 -23.29 13.12
CA ASP A 191 -6.96 -24.55 12.57
C ASP A 191 -7.30 -25.53 13.70
N TYR A 192 -6.41 -25.70 14.68
CA TYR A 192 -6.67 -26.55 15.85
C TYR A 192 -7.96 -26.14 16.60
N LEU A 193 -8.20 -24.83 16.75
CA LEU A 193 -9.41 -24.33 17.41
C LEU A 193 -10.68 -24.56 16.56
N LYS A 194 -10.58 -24.36 15.23
CA LYS A 194 -11.68 -24.65 14.31
C LYS A 194 -12.02 -26.14 14.27
N GLU A 195 -11.01 -27.02 14.32
CA GLU A 195 -11.19 -28.48 14.35
C GLU A 195 -11.99 -28.95 15.56
N ILE A 196 -11.83 -28.29 16.71
CA ILE A 196 -12.63 -28.59 17.92
C ILE A 196 -13.94 -27.80 18.00
N GLY A 197 -14.35 -27.14 16.90
CA GLY A 197 -15.65 -26.47 16.77
C GLY A 197 -15.70 -25.03 17.27
N VAL A 198 -14.58 -24.35 17.47
CA VAL A 198 -14.56 -22.93 17.84
C VAL A 198 -14.62 -22.08 16.57
N GLU A 199 -15.68 -21.29 16.42
CA GLU A 199 -15.86 -20.38 15.28
C GLU A 199 -15.22 -19.01 15.52
N LYS A 200 -15.27 -18.52 16.76
CA LYS A 200 -14.70 -17.24 17.20
C LYS A 200 -14.21 -17.34 18.63
N VAL A 201 -13.29 -16.46 19.00
CA VAL A 201 -12.80 -16.31 20.37
C VAL A 201 -13.16 -14.94 20.94
N HIS A 202 -13.13 -14.84 22.26
CA HIS A 202 -13.44 -13.62 23.01
C HIS A 202 -12.18 -13.07 23.63
N ILE A 203 -11.97 -11.76 23.50
CA ILE A 203 -10.75 -11.10 23.94
C ILE A 203 -10.96 -10.53 25.34
N ALA A 204 -9.99 -10.74 26.22
CA ALA A 204 -9.86 -10.05 27.50
C ALA A 204 -8.46 -9.46 27.64
N ILE A 205 -8.33 -8.44 28.49
CA ILE A 205 -7.03 -7.89 28.87
C ILE A 205 -6.53 -8.60 30.13
N GLY A 206 -5.34 -9.17 30.04
CA GLY A 206 -4.61 -9.76 31.15
C GLY A 206 -3.25 -9.10 31.34
N THR A 207 -2.45 -9.72 32.21
CA THR A 207 -1.06 -9.33 32.47
C THR A 207 -0.14 -10.53 32.32
N CYS A 208 1.00 -10.33 31.66
CA CYS A 208 2.02 -11.38 31.59
C CYS A 208 2.59 -11.65 32.99
N LYS A 209 2.86 -12.92 33.28
CA LYS A 209 3.37 -13.39 34.58
C LYS A 209 4.77 -14.01 34.52
N MET A 210 5.40 -13.97 33.33
CA MET A 210 6.70 -14.59 33.12
C MET A 210 7.64 -13.69 32.32
N CYS A 211 7.57 -13.73 30.98
CA CYS A 211 8.55 -13.10 30.09
C CYS A 211 8.62 -11.57 30.25
N TYR A 212 7.47 -10.93 30.42
CA TYR A 212 7.33 -9.48 30.56
C TYR A 212 6.38 -9.17 31.71
N THR A 213 6.78 -9.57 32.91
CA THR A 213 5.90 -9.56 34.09
C THR A 213 5.25 -8.18 34.30
N GLY A 214 3.92 -8.16 34.37
CA GLY A 214 3.12 -6.95 34.55
C GLY A 214 2.69 -6.25 33.25
N GLU A 215 3.30 -6.58 32.11
CA GLU A 215 2.93 -6.00 30.82
C GLU A 215 1.55 -6.49 30.36
N LYS A 216 0.88 -5.63 29.58
CA LYS A 216 -0.45 -5.91 29.01
C LYS A 216 -0.41 -7.12 28.07
N VAL A 217 -1.37 -8.02 28.22
CA VAL A 217 -1.55 -9.20 27.36
C VAL A 217 -2.98 -9.25 26.86
N TYR A 218 -3.14 -9.68 25.62
CA TYR A 218 -4.43 -9.97 25.00
C TYR A 218 -4.69 -11.47 25.12
N GLU A 219 -5.70 -11.83 25.90
CA GLU A 219 -6.09 -13.20 26.20
C GLU A 219 -7.30 -13.60 25.37
N PHE A 220 -7.26 -14.77 24.72
CA PHE A 220 -8.30 -15.21 23.80
C PHE A 220 -9.01 -16.46 24.34
N TYR A 221 -10.29 -16.35 24.63
CA TYR A 221 -11.11 -17.39 25.26
C TYR A 221 -12.08 -18.02 24.26
N LYS A 222 -12.24 -19.35 24.31
CA LYS A 222 -13.25 -20.07 23.52
C LYS A 222 -14.68 -19.71 23.94
N GLU A 223 -14.87 -19.46 25.23
CA GLU A 223 -16.14 -19.06 25.84
C GLU A 223 -15.84 -17.96 26.87
N PRO A 224 -16.61 -16.86 26.93
CA PRO A 224 -16.46 -15.84 27.96
C PRO A 224 -16.69 -16.44 29.36
N LYS A 225 -15.94 -15.97 30.35
CA LYS A 225 -16.09 -16.32 31.77
C LYS A 225 -16.04 -17.84 32.03
N LYS A 226 -15.24 -18.56 31.24
CA LYS A 226 -15.09 -20.01 31.38
C LYS A 226 -13.68 -20.45 31.01
N GLY A 227 -13.07 -21.22 31.91
CA GLY A 227 -11.77 -21.82 31.67
C GLY A 227 -10.62 -20.81 31.62
N LYS A 228 -9.54 -21.25 30.98
CA LYS A 228 -8.31 -20.49 30.73
C LYS A 228 -8.30 -19.96 29.30
N PRO A 229 -7.46 -18.95 28.99
CA PRO A 229 -7.24 -18.53 27.61
C PRO A 229 -6.83 -19.74 26.75
N ALA A 230 -7.39 -19.83 25.55
CA ALA A 230 -6.92 -20.77 24.54
C ALA A 230 -5.50 -20.41 24.09
N PHE A 231 -5.25 -19.11 23.96
CA PHE A 231 -3.95 -18.54 23.66
C PHE A 231 -3.90 -17.08 24.11
N ALA A 232 -2.72 -16.50 24.14
CA ALA A 232 -2.53 -15.11 24.52
C ALA A 232 -1.33 -14.50 23.78
N TYR A 233 -1.39 -13.20 23.53
CA TYR A 233 -0.33 -12.45 22.85
C TYR A 233 0.02 -11.18 23.63
N ASN A 234 1.30 -10.85 23.64
CA ASN A 234 1.78 -9.55 24.06
C ASN A 234 2.13 -8.75 22.79
N ILE A 235 1.71 -7.49 22.74
CA ILE A 235 1.94 -6.59 21.60
C ILE A 235 2.79 -5.44 22.13
N GLN A 236 4.03 -5.38 21.66
CA GLN A 236 4.98 -4.34 22.08
C GLN A 236 4.91 -3.17 21.11
N GLU A 237 4.63 -1.99 21.65
CA GLU A 237 4.61 -0.74 20.90
C GLU A 237 5.78 0.13 21.34
N LYS A 238 6.44 0.79 20.39
CA LYS A 238 7.48 1.79 20.65
C LYS A 238 7.33 2.94 19.66
N ASP A 239 7.32 4.17 20.18
CA ASP A 239 7.26 5.40 19.37
C ASP A 239 6.11 5.39 18.34
N GLY A 240 4.94 4.86 18.73
CA GLY A 240 3.76 4.78 17.85
C GLY A 240 3.80 3.69 16.78
N ASN A 241 4.77 2.76 16.84
CA ASN A 241 4.91 1.63 15.92
C ASN A 241 4.87 0.29 16.67
N ILE A 242 4.36 -0.76 16.04
CA ILE A 242 4.48 -2.12 16.59
C ILE A 242 5.93 -2.58 16.42
N LYS A 243 6.58 -2.83 17.54
CA LYS A 243 7.94 -3.37 17.60
C LYS A 243 7.93 -4.88 17.45
N ASP A 244 7.01 -5.56 18.13
CA ASP A 244 6.94 -7.02 18.16
C ASP A 244 5.54 -7.50 18.58
N ILE A 245 5.19 -8.71 18.16
CA ILE A 245 4.00 -9.46 18.55
C ILE A 245 4.46 -10.88 18.84
N PHE A 246 4.27 -11.35 20.06
CA PHE A 246 4.70 -12.70 20.43
C PHE A 246 3.72 -13.37 21.39
N ARG A 247 3.71 -14.70 21.34
CA ARG A 247 2.86 -15.50 22.21
C ARG A 247 3.25 -15.35 23.67
N CYS A 248 2.25 -15.09 24.51
CA CYS A 248 2.38 -15.13 25.95
C CYS A 248 1.94 -16.50 26.46
N ASN A 249 2.90 -17.31 26.91
CA ASN A 249 2.63 -18.66 27.40
C ASN A 249 2.16 -18.70 28.87
N PHE A 250 2.24 -17.56 29.58
CA PHE A 250 1.86 -17.48 30.98
C PHE A 250 1.39 -16.08 31.36
N SER A 251 0.10 -15.82 31.18
CA SER A 251 -0.62 -14.66 31.69
C SER A 251 -1.44 -15.01 32.94
N ASP A 252 -1.94 -14.01 33.66
CA ASP A 252 -2.80 -14.19 34.83
C ASP A 252 -4.07 -15.00 34.52
N GLY A 253 -4.61 -14.93 33.31
CA GLY A 253 -5.70 -15.78 32.86
C GLY A 253 -5.42 -17.28 32.96
N TYR A 254 -4.16 -17.71 32.86
CA TYR A 254 -3.77 -19.13 33.00
C TYR A 254 -3.71 -19.62 34.45
N GLU A 255 -3.62 -18.71 35.43
CA GLU A 255 -3.67 -19.03 36.87
C GLU A 255 -5.12 -19.22 37.36
N ARG A 256 -6.11 -18.75 36.59
CA ARG A 256 -7.53 -18.79 36.95
C ARG A 256 -8.06 -20.24 36.91
N ASP A 257 -8.85 -20.62 37.91
CA ASP A 257 -9.40 -21.97 38.04
C ASP A 257 -10.26 -22.32 36.82
N ALA A 258 -9.86 -23.39 36.12
CA ALA A 258 -10.49 -23.87 34.89
C ALA A 258 -11.98 -24.22 35.06
N ARG A 259 -12.46 -24.39 36.31
CA ARG A 259 -13.84 -24.82 36.60
C ARG A 259 -14.82 -23.67 36.88
N ASN A 260 -14.36 -22.48 37.26
CA ASN A 260 -15.24 -21.48 37.91
C ASN A 260 -14.95 -20.02 37.56
N ASN A 261 -14.38 -19.71 36.40
CA ASN A 261 -13.97 -18.33 36.05
C ASN A 261 -15.16 -17.36 35.83
N ARG A 262 -15.97 -17.11 36.87
CA ARG A 262 -17.09 -16.16 36.93
C ARG A 262 -16.64 -14.77 37.39
N ASP A 263 -15.37 -14.46 37.16
CA ASP A 263 -14.76 -13.24 37.68
C ASP A 263 -15.48 -12.02 37.07
N PRO A 264 -16.16 -11.18 37.88
CA PRO A 264 -16.88 -10.02 37.39
C PRO A 264 -15.95 -8.94 36.83
N ASP A 265 -14.65 -9.01 37.11
CA ASP A 265 -13.67 -7.97 36.79
C ASP A 265 -13.02 -8.17 35.40
N ILE A 266 -13.35 -9.26 34.71
CA ILE A 266 -12.89 -9.46 33.32
C ILE A 266 -13.74 -8.63 32.38
N GLU A 267 -13.17 -7.53 31.92
CA GLU A 267 -13.69 -6.74 30.81
C GLU A 267 -13.37 -7.44 29.49
N TYR A 268 -14.41 -7.98 28.86
CA TYR A 268 -14.32 -8.53 27.51
C TYR A 268 -14.45 -7.41 26.49
N LEU A 269 -13.54 -7.40 25.52
CA LEU A 269 -13.61 -6.49 24.38
C LEU A 269 -14.60 -7.09 23.36
N PHE A 270 -15.65 -6.33 23.02
CA PHE A 270 -16.69 -6.74 22.06
C PHE A 270 -16.24 -6.51 20.62
#